data_AF-R8BAL5-F1
#
_entry.id   AF-R8BAL5-F1
#
_cell.length_a   1.000
_cell.length_b   1.000
_cell.length_c   1.000
_cell.angle_alpha   90.00
_cell.angle_beta   90.00
_cell.angle_gamma   90.00
#
_symmetry.space_group_name_H-M   'P 1'
#
loop_
_entity.id
_entity.type
_entity.pdbx_description
1 polymer ?
#
loop_
_entity_poly.entity_id
_entity_poly.type
_entity_poly.pdbx_seq_one_letter_code
_entity_poly.pdbx_strand_id
1 'polypeptide(L)'
;MLQLRRSDIDNCLYPKSAKVHDLMADLIDDYFEQHLSLSREEAIRLHQEYYRSYGLAIEGLVRHHQIDALDYNSKVDDALPLEGVIKPRPELRKLLEDIDRSKVKLWLFTNAYITHGRRVVKLLGIGEMFDGITFCDYSSVPFVCKPHQDAYEKAMKEAGVDNFEDCYFVGE
;
A
#
# COMPACT_ATOMS: atom_id res chain seq x y z
N MET A 1 12.86 24.03 -7.97
CA MET A 1 11.48 23.69 -7.59
C MET A 1 11.34 22.20 -7.86
N LEU A 2 11.44 21.41 -6.80
CA LEU A 2 11.45 19.95 -6.90
C LEU A 2 9.99 19.53 -6.84
N GLN A 3 9.37 19.16 -7.95
CA GLN A 3 7.96 18.78 -7.94
C GLN A 3 7.89 17.27 -7.71
N LEU A 4 7.53 16.77 -6.52
CA LEU A 4 7.39 15.31 -6.36
C LEU A 4 6.00 14.86 -6.75
N ARG A 5 5.86 13.75 -7.48
CA ARG A 5 4.59 13.02 -7.50
C ARG A 5 4.71 11.83 -6.57
N ARG A 6 4.09 11.92 -5.39
CA ARG A 6 3.81 10.79 -4.51
C ARG A 6 2.68 9.99 -5.15
N SER A 7 2.90 8.71 -5.45
CA SER A 7 1.85 7.85 -5.98
C SER A 7 1.47 6.78 -4.97
N ASP A 8 0.17 6.68 -4.68
CA ASP A 8 -0.34 5.46 -4.07
C ASP A 8 -0.14 4.28 -5.01
N ILE A 9 0.00 3.07 -4.47
CA ILE A 9 0.16 1.85 -5.26
C ILE A 9 -1.22 1.26 -5.51
N ASP A 10 -1.89 0.88 -4.43
CA ASP A 10 -3.15 0.16 -4.47
C ASP A 10 -4.28 1.04 -4.99
N ASN A 11 -5.05 0.54 -5.95
CA ASN A 11 -6.14 1.24 -6.65
C ASN A 11 -5.76 2.54 -7.40
N CYS A 12 -4.48 2.91 -7.46
CA CYS A 12 -3.98 4.04 -8.24
C CYS A 12 -3.19 3.59 -9.48
N LEU A 13 -2.22 2.68 -9.32
CA LEU A 13 -1.37 2.23 -10.43
C LEU A 13 -2.04 1.15 -11.30
N TYR A 14 -3.07 0.49 -10.80
CA TYR A 14 -3.92 -0.44 -11.53
C TYR A 14 -5.39 -0.10 -11.31
N PRO A 15 -6.27 -0.38 -12.29
CA PRO A 15 -7.68 -0.02 -12.17
C PRO A 15 -8.40 -0.90 -11.15
N LYS A 16 -9.44 -0.35 -10.49
CA LYS A 16 -10.34 -1.10 -9.60
C LYS A 16 -10.97 -2.33 -10.26
N SER A 17 -11.13 -2.32 -11.59
CA SER A 17 -11.64 -3.47 -12.37
C SER A 17 -10.74 -4.71 -12.29
N ALA A 18 -9.51 -4.58 -11.79
CA ALA A 18 -8.63 -5.71 -11.50
C ALA A 18 -9.10 -6.52 -10.28
N LYS A 19 -10.01 -6.01 -9.44
CA LYS A 19 -10.55 -6.72 -8.26
C LYS A 19 -9.51 -7.18 -7.24
N VAL A 20 -8.31 -6.59 -7.24
CA VAL A 20 -7.26 -6.88 -6.25
C VAL A 20 -7.78 -6.62 -4.83
N HIS A 21 -8.56 -5.55 -4.65
CA HIS A 21 -9.17 -5.22 -3.37
C HIS A 21 -10.18 -6.28 -2.90
N ASP A 22 -10.97 -6.86 -3.81
CA ASP A 22 -11.95 -7.90 -3.45
C ASP A 22 -11.22 -9.17 -2.97
N LEU A 23 -10.18 -9.58 -3.72
CA LEU A 23 -9.33 -10.71 -3.33
C LEU A 23 -8.61 -10.46 -2.00
N MET A 24 -8.16 -9.22 -1.78
CA MET A 24 -7.52 -8.82 -0.53
C MET A 24 -8.51 -8.93 0.62
N ALA A 25 -9.71 -8.34 0.48
CA ALA A 25 -10.73 -8.38 1.51
C ALA A 25 -11.10 -9.81 1.90
N ASP A 26 -11.26 -10.70 0.91
CA ASP A 26 -11.54 -12.12 1.18
C ASP A 26 -10.44 -12.79 1.99
N LEU A 27 -9.15 -12.56 1.67
CA LEU A 27 -8.02 -13.09 2.44
C LEU A 27 -7.91 -12.50 3.84
N ILE A 28 -8.24 -11.22 4.02
CA ILE A 28 -8.29 -10.59 5.34
C ILE A 28 -9.38 -11.25 6.18
N ASP A 29 -10.58 -11.40 5.64
CA ASP A 29 -11.70 -12.03 6.34
C ASP A 29 -11.37 -13.50 6.70
N ASP A 30 -10.76 -14.26 5.76
CA ASP A 30 -10.28 -15.63 6.01
C ASP A 30 -9.25 -15.66 7.16
N TYR A 31 -8.34 -14.69 7.20
CA TYR A 31 -7.35 -14.58 8.27
C TYR A 31 -8.02 -14.34 9.63
N PHE A 32 -9.01 -13.43 9.69
CA PHE A 32 -9.78 -13.14 10.90
C PHE A 32 -10.56 -14.38 11.37
N GLU A 33 -11.25 -15.08 10.48
CA GLU A 33 -11.97 -16.32 10.82
C GLU A 33 -11.04 -17.36 11.46
N GLN A 34 -9.89 -17.62 10.81
CA GLN A 34 -8.98 -18.67 11.24
C GLN A 34 -8.24 -18.32 12.54
N HIS A 35 -7.71 -17.10 12.66
CA HIS A 35 -6.84 -16.74 13.80
C HIS A 35 -7.62 -16.30 15.03
N LEU A 36 -8.84 -15.78 14.85
CA LEU A 36 -9.70 -15.35 15.95
C LEU A 36 -10.85 -16.33 16.23
N SER A 37 -10.95 -17.42 15.46
CA SER A 37 -12.04 -18.41 15.57
C SER A 37 -13.43 -17.79 15.46
N LEU A 38 -13.57 -16.82 14.55
CA LEU A 38 -14.81 -16.08 14.30
C LEU A 38 -15.64 -16.74 13.19
N SER A 39 -16.95 -16.48 13.19
CA SER A 39 -17.77 -16.71 12.00
C SER A 39 -17.39 -15.74 10.87
N ARG A 40 -17.67 -16.09 9.61
CA ARG A 40 -17.47 -15.19 8.45
C ARG A 40 -18.10 -13.81 8.67
N GLU A 41 -19.32 -13.77 9.21
CA GLU A 41 -20.03 -12.52 9.45
C GLU A 41 -19.31 -11.65 10.48
N GLU A 42 -18.82 -12.24 11.57
CA GLU A 42 -18.07 -11.52 12.59
C GLU A 42 -16.69 -11.09 12.10
N ALA A 43 -16.02 -11.91 11.29
CA ALA A 43 -14.74 -11.57 10.67
C ALA A 43 -14.89 -10.34 9.75
N ILE A 44 -15.87 -10.35 8.84
CA ILE A 44 -16.19 -9.20 7.98
C ILE A 44 -16.50 -7.96 8.82
N ARG A 45 -17.33 -8.11 9.86
CA ARG A 45 -17.71 -7.01 10.73
C ARG A 45 -16.49 -6.39 11.41
N LEU A 46 -15.62 -7.23 12.00
CA LEU A 46 -14.46 -6.79 12.74
C LEU A 46 -13.36 -6.22 11.84
N HIS A 47 -13.13 -6.81 10.67
CA HIS A 47 -12.28 -6.26 9.63
C HIS A 47 -12.72 -4.82 9.29
N GLN A 48 -14.00 -4.62 8.95
CA GLN A 48 -14.51 -3.28 8.65
C GLN A 48 -14.39 -2.31 9.84
N GLU A 49 -14.63 -2.79 11.06
CA GLU A 49 -14.49 -2.00 12.29
C GLU A 49 -13.04 -1.51 12.47
N TYR A 50 -12.06 -2.39 12.31
CA TYR A 50 -10.65 -2.05 12.43
C TYR A 50 -10.16 -1.15 11.30
N TYR A 51 -10.59 -1.43 10.06
CA TYR A 51 -10.28 -0.55 8.93
C TYR A 51 -10.82 0.87 9.14
N ARG A 52 -12.07 1.02 9.59
CA ARG A 52 -12.65 2.35 9.87
C ARG A 52 -11.98 3.06 11.05
N SER A 53 -11.60 2.32 12.08
CA SER A 53 -11.05 2.89 13.31
C SER A 53 -9.57 3.28 13.17
N TYR A 54 -8.82 2.53 12.36
CA TYR A 54 -7.36 2.62 12.31
C TYR A 54 -6.79 2.91 10.91
N GLY A 55 -7.61 2.88 9.85
CA GLY A 55 -7.14 3.02 8.46
C GLY A 55 -6.44 1.79 7.89
N LEU A 56 -6.04 0.83 8.74
CA LEU A 56 -5.50 -0.47 8.39
C LEU A 56 -6.08 -1.54 9.32
N ALA A 57 -6.66 -2.60 8.77
CA ALA A 57 -7.26 -3.67 9.56
C ALA A 57 -6.25 -4.38 10.48
N ILE A 58 -5.01 -4.54 9.98
CA ILE A 58 -3.90 -5.17 10.72
C ILE A 58 -3.53 -4.41 11.99
N GLU A 59 -3.74 -3.09 12.04
CA GLU A 59 -3.47 -2.30 13.25
C GLU A 59 -4.37 -2.77 14.42
N GLY A 60 -5.63 -3.10 14.15
CA GLY A 60 -6.53 -3.65 15.16
C GLY A 60 -6.16 -5.07 15.58
N LEU A 61 -5.71 -5.91 14.64
CA LEU A 61 -5.21 -7.25 14.93
C LEU A 61 -3.97 -7.24 15.84
N VAL A 62 -3.01 -6.37 15.54
CA VAL A 62 -1.78 -6.23 16.35
C VAL A 62 -2.11 -5.70 17.74
N ARG A 63 -2.93 -4.64 17.84
CA ARG A 63 -3.26 -3.99 19.11
C ARG A 63 -4.09 -4.85 20.05
N HIS A 64 -5.09 -5.54 19.53
CA HIS A 64 -6.09 -6.22 20.37
C HIS A 64 -5.90 -7.74 20.45
N HIS A 65 -5.20 -8.33 19.49
CA HIS A 65 -5.08 -9.80 19.37
C HIS A 65 -3.64 -10.30 19.33
N GLN A 66 -2.65 -9.41 19.46
CA GLN A 66 -1.22 -9.75 19.49
C GLN A 66 -0.76 -10.57 18.26
N ILE A 67 -1.40 -10.33 17.12
CA ILE A 67 -1.03 -10.95 15.85
C ILE A 67 0.33 -10.43 15.39
N ASP A 68 1.17 -11.33 14.87
CA ASP A 68 2.39 -10.96 14.16
C ASP A 68 2.03 -10.40 12.78
N ALA A 69 2.36 -9.12 12.56
CA ALA A 69 2.03 -8.43 11.33
C ALA A 69 2.76 -8.96 10.10
N LEU A 70 3.95 -9.56 10.27
CA LEU A 70 4.68 -10.19 9.17
C LEU A 70 4.06 -11.56 8.81
N ASP A 71 3.53 -12.29 9.79
CA ASP A 71 2.73 -13.50 9.52
C ASP A 71 1.46 -13.15 8.74
N TYR A 72 0.72 -12.14 9.20
CA TYR A 72 -0.44 -11.60 8.48
C TYR A 72 -0.09 -11.23 7.03
N ASN A 73 0.97 -10.46 6.82
CA ASN A 73 1.40 -10.06 5.48
C ASN A 73 1.65 -11.26 4.56
N SER A 74 2.31 -12.30 5.10
CA SER A 74 2.64 -13.50 4.32
C SER A 74 1.40 -14.28 3.86
N LYS A 75 0.31 -14.19 4.61
CA LYS A 75 -0.96 -14.90 4.37
C LYS A 75 -2.01 -14.06 3.66
N VAL A 76 -1.81 -12.74 3.57
CA VAL A 76 -2.75 -11.79 2.97
C VAL A 76 -2.10 -11.15 1.75
N ASP A 77 -1.32 -10.08 1.94
CA ASP A 77 -0.72 -9.30 0.84
C ASP A 77 0.17 -10.17 -0.08
N ASP A 78 1.08 -10.95 0.49
CA ASP A 78 2.00 -11.79 -0.28
C ASP A 78 1.30 -13.01 -0.90
N ALA A 79 0.18 -13.45 -0.32
CA ALA A 79 -0.59 -14.60 -0.79
C ALA A 79 -1.50 -14.27 -1.98
N LEU A 80 -1.76 -12.99 -2.26
CA LEU A 80 -2.57 -12.57 -3.40
C LEU A 80 -2.05 -13.15 -4.72
N PRO A 81 -2.90 -13.64 -5.64
CA PRO A 81 -2.46 -14.15 -6.94
C PRO A 81 -2.28 -13.04 -7.99
N LEU A 82 -1.42 -12.05 -7.71
CA LEU A 82 -1.29 -10.83 -8.52
C LEU A 82 -0.87 -11.09 -9.97
N GLU A 83 -0.11 -12.15 -10.27
CA GLU A 83 0.37 -12.46 -11.63
C GLU A 83 -0.78 -12.74 -12.61
N GLY A 84 -1.92 -13.25 -12.12
CA GLY A 84 -3.10 -13.49 -12.93
C GLY A 84 -3.95 -12.25 -13.17
N VAL A 85 -3.71 -11.18 -12.41
CA VAL A 85 -4.63 -10.04 -12.26
C VAL A 85 -3.99 -8.74 -12.74
N ILE A 86 -2.75 -8.47 -12.32
CA ILE A 86 -1.99 -7.28 -12.69
C ILE A 86 -1.19 -7.58 -13.95
N LYS A 87 -1.43 -6.76 -14.98
CA LYS A 87 -0.73 -6.86 -16.28
C LYS A 87 0.02 -5.56 -16.57
N PRO A 88 1.12 -5.60 -17.34
CA PRO A 88 1.79 -4.40 -17.80
C PRO A 88 0.82 -3.40 -18.44
N ARG A 89 1.04 -2.11 -18.16
CA ARG A 89 0.20 -1.01 -18.66
C ARG A 89 1.05 -0.04 -19.49
N PRO A 90 1.17 -0.25 -20.82
CA PRO A 90 2.01 0.59 -21.68
C PRO A 90 1.66 2.07 -21.63
N GLU A 91 0.38 2.41 -21.49
CA GLU A 91 -0.07 3.81 -21.37
C GLU A 91 0.41 4.47 -20.07
N LEU A 92 0.36 3.75 -18.94
CA LEU A 92 0.88 4.24 -17.66
C LEU A 92 2.41 4.41 -17.74
N ARG A 93 3.10 3.42 -18.32
CA ARG A 93 4.55 3.51 -18.53
C ARG A 93 4.91 4.73 -19.36
N LYS A 94 4.25 4.94 -20.50
CA LYS A 94 4.48 6.11 -21.35
C LYS A 94 4.22 7.42 -20.60
N LEU A 95 3.13 7.50 -19.84
CA LEU A 95 2.83 8.67 -19.01
C LEU A 95 3.96 8.98 -18.03
N LEU A 96 4.54 7.96 -17.40
CA LEU A 96 5.67 8.12 -16.48
C LEU A 96 6.99 8.46 -17.22
N GLU A 97 7.18 7.96 -18.46
CA GLU A 97 8.34 8.28 -19.32
C GLU A 97 8.31 9.74 -19.79
N ASP A 98 7.12 10.30 -19.98
CA ASP A 98 6.91 11.69 -20.40
C ASP A 98 7.17 12.71 -19.27
N ILE A 99 7.43 12.25 -18.03
CA ILE A 99 7.73 13.13 -16.89
C ILE A 99 9.19 13.59 -16.96
N ASP A 100 9.40 14.90 -16.85
CA ASP A 100 10.75 15.49 -16.77
C ASP A 100 11.41 15.18 -15.42
N ARG A 101 12.14 14.06 -15.39
CA ARG A 101 12.89 13.52 -14.24
C ARG A 101 13.99 14.46 -13.72
N SER A 102 14.37 15.51 -14.47
CA SER A 102 15.31 16.53 -13.99
C SER A 102 14.66 17.55 -13.04
N LYS A 103 13.32 17.64 -13.06
CA LYS A 103 12.53 18.54 -12.21
C LYS A 103 11.72 17.80 -11.16
N VAL A 104 11.37 16.55 -11.45
CA VAL A 104 10.43 15.74 -10.67
C VAL A 104 11.10 14.46 -10.21
N LYS A 105 11.02 14.20 -8.90
CA LYS A 105 11.30 12.88 -8.33
C LYS A 105 9.99 12.09 -8.26
N LEU A 106 9.99 10.84 -8.71
CA LEU A 106 8.84 9.94 -8.62
C LEU A 106 9.02 9.02 -7.42
N TRP A 107 8.04 9.02 -6.52
CA TRP A 107 8.16 8.30 -5.25
C TRP A 107 6.90 7.50 -4.96
N LEU A 108 7.05 6.21 -4.67
CA LEU A 108 5.95 5.35 -4.27
C LEU A 108 5.61 5.60 -2.80
N PHE A 109 4.32 5.68 -2.47
CA PHE A 109 3.88 5.87 -1.10
C PHE A 109 2.62 5.02 -0.79
N THR A 110 2.82 3.87 -0.15
CA THR A 110 1.78 2.87 0.12
C THR A 110 1.63 2.58 1.62
N ASN A 111 0.42 2.15 2.01
CA ASN A 111 0.15 1.57 3.32
C ASN A 111 0.46 0.07 3.40
N ALA A 112 0.69 -0.60 2.26
CA ALA A 112 1.10 -2.00 2.23
C ALA A 112 2.55 -2.17 2.66
N TYR A 113 2.95 -3.42 2.95
CA TYR A 113 4.35 -3.74 3.19
C TYR A 113 5.19 -3.69 1.91
N ILE A 114 6.51 -3.63 2.07
CA ILE A 114 7.44 -3.42 0.95
C ILE A 114 7.38 -4.54 -0.11
N THR A 115 7.09 -5.78 0.29
CA THR A 115 7.03 -6.94 -0.61
C THR A 115 5.93 -6.78 -1.65
N HIS A 116 4.72 -6.43 -1.20
CA HIS A 116 3.57 -6.16 -2.06
C HIS A 116 3.84 -4.99 -3.01
N GLY A 117 4.28 -3.84 -2.49
CA GLY A 117 4.54 -2.65 -3.30
C GLY A 117 5.55 -2.92 -4.43
N ARG A 118 6.64 -3.64 -4.13
CA ARG A 118 7.64 -4.06 -5.14
C ARG A 118 7.07 -5.04 -6.16
N ARG A 119 6.24 -5.98 -5.73
CA ARG A 119 5.61 -6.97 -6.61
C ARG A 119 4.67 -6.30 -7.61
N VAL A 120 3.84 -5.36 -7.17
CA VAL A 120 2.92 -4.60 -8.03
C VAL A 120 3.69 -3.86 -9.13
N VAL A 121 4.71 -3.05 -8.78
CA VAL A 121 5.44 -2.25 -9.78
C VAL A 121 6.29 -3.10 -10.71
N LYS A 122 6.74 -4.28 -10.26
CA LYS A 122 7.40 -5.28 -11.11
C LYS A 122 6.44 -5.85 -12.15
N LEU A 123 5.24 -6.26 -11.74
CA LEU A 123 4.22 -6.80 -12.66
C LEU A 123 3.72 -5.76 -13.66
N LEU A 124 3.63 -4.50 -13.24
CA LEU A 124 3.29 -3.37 -14.12
C LEU A 124 4.43 -2.99 -15.07
N GLY A 125 5.67 -3.39 -14.78
CA GLY A 125 6.86 -3.06 -15.58
C GLY A 125 7.31 -1.61 -15.46
N ILE A 126 7.10 -0.99 -14.29
CA ILE A 126 7.37 0.43 -14.01
C ILE A 126 8.26 0.65 -12.77
N GLY A 127 8.78 -0.41 -12.15
CA GLY A 127 9.58 -0.30 -10.91
C GLY A 127 10.78 0.64 -11.03
N GLU A 128 11.54 0.54 -12.13
CA GLU A 128 12.73 1.39 -12.40
C GLU A 128 12.41 2.87 -12.63
N MET A 129 11.13 3.23 -12.72
CA MET A 129 10.69 4.61 -12.98
C MET A 129 10.58 5.43 -11.69
N PHE A 130 10.60 4.77 -10.53
CA PHE A 130 10.48 5.41 -9.23
C PHE A 130 11.84 5.45 -8.52
N ASP A 131 12.12 6.56 -7.85
CA ASP A 131 13.38 6.80 -7.12
C ASP A 131 13.41 6.12 -5.75
N GLY A 132 12.26 5.66 -5.27
CA GLY A 132 12.14 4.99 -4.00
C GLY A 132 10.70 4.69 -3.63
N ILE A 133 10.56 4.07 -2.46
CA ILE A 133 9.30 3.63 -1.90
C ILE A 133 9.27 3.91 -0.40
N THR A 134 8.24 4.63 0.03
CA THR A 134 7.80 4.67 1.41
C THR A 134 6.64 3.70 1.57
N PHE A 135 6.78 2.80 2.54
CA PHE A 135 5.80 1.76 2.86
C PHE A 135 5.49 1.79 4.36
N CYS A 136 4.40 1.14 4.77
CA CYS A 136 4.10 0.90 6.17
C CYS A 136 4.98 -0.26 6.67
N ASP A 137 5.83 -0.01 7.65
CA ASP A 137 6.75 -1.03 8.15
C ASP A 137 6.05 -1.93 9.17
N TYR A 138 5.57 -3.09 8.72
CA TYR A 138 4.91 -4.08 9.57
C TYR A 138 5.85 -4.73 10.58
N SER A 139 7.17 -4.52 10.49
CA SER A 139 8.14 -5.02 11.50
C SER A 139 8.31 -4.07 12.70
N SER A 140 7.71 -2.88 12.65
CA SER A 140 7.85 -1.86 13.70
C SER A 140 6.49 -1.40 14.21
N VAL A 141 6.31 -1.37 15.53
CA VAL A 141 5.10 -0.84 16.19
C VAL A 141 5.45 0.40 17.04
N PRO A 142 4.63 1.48 17.04
CA PRO A 142 3.37 1.63 16.31
C PRO A 142 3.56 1.75 14.78
N PHE A 143 2.55 1.38 14.00
CA PHE A 143 2.57 1.56 12.55
C PHE A 143 2.53 3.04 12.18
N VAL A 144 3.32 3.38 11.17
CA VAL A 144 3.36 4.71 10.56
C VAL A 144 2.77 4.58 9.16
N CYS A 145 1.47 4.89 9.03
CA CYS A 145 0.69 4.72 7.81
C CYS A 145 -0.25 5.90 7.55
N LYS A 146 -0.66 6.08 6.28
CA LYS A 146 -1.69 7.05 5.90
C LYS A 146 -3.01 6.72 6.63
N PRO A 147 -3.82 7.72 7.03
CA PRO A 147 -3.67 9.15 6.73
C PRO A 147 -2.91 9.94 7.80
N HIS A 148 -2.19 9.28 8.71
CA HIS A 148 -1.48 9.99 9.78
C HIS A 148 -0.34 10.87 9.24
N GLN A 149 -0.14 12.03 9.88
CA GLN A 149 0.82 13.05 9.45
C GLN A 149 2.26 12.53 9.41
N ASP A 150 2.63 11.70 10.38
CA ASP A 150 3.94 11.05 10.49
C ASP A 150 4.30 10.20 9.26
N ALA A 151 3.33 9.57 8.60
CA ALA A 151 3.56 8.82 7.37
C ALA A 151 3.95 9.74 6.20
N TYR A 152 3.35 10.93 6.11
CA TYR A 152 3.71 11.92 5.10
C TYR A 152 5.09 12.53 5.40
N GLU A 153 5.39 12.81 6.67
CA GLU A 153 6.71 13.30 7.11
C GLU A 153 7.81 12.25 6.83
N LYS A 154 7.53 10.97 7.11
CA LYS A 154 8.40 9.83 6.74
C LYS A 154 8.66 9.82 5.24
N ALA A 155 7.62 9.91 4.41
CA ALA A 155 7.76 9.92 2.96
C ALA A 155 8.59 11.10 2.44
N MET A 156 8.36 12.30 2.98
CA MET A 156 9.13 13.50 2.65
C MET A 156 10.60 13.35 2.99
N LYS A 157 10.90 12.88 4.21
CA LYS A 157 12.26 12.66 4.67
C LYS A 157 12.99 11.62 3.84
N GLU A 158 12.34 10.47 3.56
CA GLU A 158 12.92 9.41 2.74
C GLU A 158 13.13 9.86 1.28
N ALA A 159 12.23 10.69 0.75
CA ALA A 159 12.36 11.28 -0.58
C ALA A 159 13.37 12.45 -0.64
N GLY A 160 13.83 12.96 0.51
CA GLY A 160 14.76 14.09 0.62
C GLY A 160 14.12 15.44 0.31
N VAL A 161 12.97 15.72 0.92
CA VAL A 161 12.11 16.88 0.64
C VAL A 161 11.76 17.59 1.92
N ASP A 162 12.02 18.89 1.99
CA ASP A 162 11.80 19.67 3.21
C ASP A 162 10.45 20.39 3.23
N ASN A 163 9.93 20.81 2.07
CA ASN A 163 8.70 21.59 1.96
C ASN A 163 7.55 20.78 1.36
N PHE A 164 6.38 20.84 1.99
CA PHE A 164 5.19 20.14 1.48
C PHE A 164 4.66 20.76 0.17
N GLU A 165 4.84 22.06 -0.03
CA GLU A 165 4.39 22.79 -1.24
C GLU A 165 5.09 22.32 -2.53
N ASP A 166 6.26 21.69 -2.38
CA ASP A 166 7.02 21.05 -3.46
C ASP A 166 6.47 19.64 -3.80
N CYS A 167 5.48 19.14 -3.05
CA CYS A 167 4.91 17.81 -3.24
C CYS A 167 3.52 17.86 -3.91
N TYR A 168 3.36 17.02 -4.93
CA TYR A 168 2.08 16.60 -5.51
C TYR A 168 1.81 15.17 -5.07
N PHE A 169 0.55 14.87 -4.73
CA PHE A 169 0.11 13.51 -4.40
C PHE A 169 -0.94 13.06 -5.41
N VAL A 170 -0.79 11.83 -5.89
CA VAL A 170 -1.72 11.13 -6.76
C VAL A 170 -2.11 9.85 -6.05
N GLY A 171 -3.34 9.81 -5.56
CA GLY A 171 -3.92 8.71 -4.78
C GLY A 171 -5.36 9.08 -4.42
N GLU A 172 -6.15 8.08 -4.03
CA GLU A 172 -7.47 8.30 -3.44
C GLU A 172 -7.39 8.48 -1.92
#